data_AF-A0A3B8UFD3-F1
#
_entry.id   AF-A0A3B8UFD3-F1
#
_cell.length_a   1.000
_cell.length_b   1.000
_cell.length_c   1.000
_cell.angle_alpha   90.00
_cell.angle_beta   90.00
_cell.angle_gamma   90.00
#
_symmetry.space_group_name_H-M   'P 1'
#
loop_
_entity.id
_entity.type
_entity.pdbx_description
1 polymer ?
#
loop_
_entity_poly.entity_id
_entity_poly.type
_entity_poly.pdbx_seq_one_letter_code
_entity_poly.pdbx_strand_id
1 'polypeptide(L)'
;MKTLAMLDELDSERRVAVVREMTKTFEECVRGKPSELMEHFGKASVRGEIVMLIAKREMPTEDLPLDELMQLLQELHGLPLKEAIKLAAQLKNMPKSAVYKQAHENLCL
;
A
#
# COMPACT_ATOMS: atom_id res chain seq x y z
N MET A 1 -19.97 3.58 -6.88
CA MET A 1 -19.17 3.02 -7.99
C MET A 1 -17.94 3.83 -8.35
N LYS A 2 -18.04 5.17 -8.47
CA LYS A 2 -16.91 6.03 -8.85
C LYS A 2 -15.60 5.76 -8.08
N THR A 3 -15.67 5.48 -6.77
CA THR A 3 -14.49 5.18 -5.94
C THR A 3 -13.80 3.86 -6.32
N LEU A 4 -14.56 2.81 -6.60
CA LEU A 4 -13.97 1.54 -7.06
C LEU A 4 -13.39 1.69 -8.46
N ALA A 5 -14.03 2.46 -9.34
CA ALA A 5 -13.51 2.74 -10.68
C ALA A 5 -12.17 3.50 -10.62
N MET A 6 -12.09 4.52 -9.76
CA MET A 6 -10.84 5.25 -9.51
C MET A 6 -9.74 4.34 -8.95
N LEU A 7 -10.08 3.41 -8.05
CA LEU A 7 -9.11 2.46 -7.53
C LEU A 7 -8.66 1.46 -8.59
N ASP A 8 -9.55 1.04 -9.49
CA ASP A 8 -9.21 0.17 -10.62
C ASP A 8 -8.22 0.85 -11.58
N GLU A 9 -8.42 2.14 -11.86
CA GLU A 9 -7.50 2.95 -12.68
C GLU A 9 -6.11 3.14 -12.03
N LEU A 10 -6.06 3.23 -10.69
CA LEU A 10 -4.81 3.46 -9.96
C LEU A 10 -4.04 2.18 -9.62
N ASP A 11 -4.75 1.10 -9.28
CA ASP A 11 -4.19 -0.18 -8.82
C ASP A 11 -5.23 -1.31 -8.97
N SER A 12 -5.45 -1.74 -10.22
CA SER A 12 -6.46 -2.75 -10.60
C SER A 12 -6.30 -4.11 -9.93
N GLU A 13 -5.08 -4.44 -9.50
CA GLU A 13 -4.76 -5.72 -8.85
C GLU A 13 -4.92 -5.66 -7.33
N ARG A 14 -5.16 -4.46 -6.76
CA ARG A 14 -5.27 -4.29 -5.32
C ARG A 14 -6.46 -5.06 -4.77
N ARG A 15 -6.19 -5.93 -3.77
CA ARG A 15 -7.26 -6.60 -3.02
C ARG A 15 -8.00 -5.60 -2.13
N VAL A 16 -9.33 -5.65 -2.19
CA VAL A 16 -10.24 -4.76 -1.46
C VAL A 16 -11.34 -5.58 -0.82
N ALA A 17 -11.79 -5.17 0.36
CA ALA A 17 -13.02 -5.64 0.98
C ALA A 17 -14.01 -4.48 1.10
N VAL A 18 -15.25 -4.68 0.67
CA VAL A 18 -16.36 -3.75 0.84
C VAL A 18 -17.33 -4.37 1.81
N VAL A 19 -17.56 -3.67 2.92
CA VAL A 19 -18.49 -4.04 3.97
C VAL A 19 -19.63 -3.04 3.96
N ARG A 20 -20.86 -3.53 3.95
CA ARG A 20 -22.07 -2.69 4.06
C ARG A 20 -22.89 -3.10 5.28
N GLU A 21 -23.36 -2.11 6.01
CA GLU A 21 -24.40 -2.28 7.02
C GLU A 21 -25.75 -1.90 6.40
N MET A 22 -26.58 -2.90 6.07
CA MET A 22 -27.92 -2.65 5.53
C MET A 22 -28.97 -2.55 6.65
N THR A 23 -28.84 -3.40 7.68
CA THR A 23 -29.58 -3.36 8.96
C THR A 23 -28.70 -4.03 10.03
N LYS A 24 -29.00 -3.85 11.33
CA LYS A 24 -28.29 -4.50 12.46
C LYS A 24 -28.16 -6.03 12.36
N THR A 25 -28.90 -6.69 11.47
CA THR A 25 -28.91 -8.16 11.31
C THR A 25 -28.41 -8.61 9.93
N PHE A 26 -28.20 -7.68 8.99
CA PHE A 26 -27.77 -7.98 7.62
C PHE A 26 -26.54 -7.15 7.26
N GLU A 27 -25.38 -7.73 7.54
CA GLU A 27 -24.08 -7.27 7.06
C GLU A 27 -23.69 -8.09 5.82
N GLU A 28 -23.20 -7.43 4.78
CA GLU A 28 -22.56 -8.10 3.65
C GLU A 28 -21.10 -7.65 3.57
N CYS A 29 -20.18 -8.60 3.46
CA CYS A 29 -18.76 -8.37 3.25
C CYS A 29 -18.32 -9.09 1.99
N VAL A 30 -17.93 -8.33 0.97
CA VAL A 30 -17.49 -8.84 -0.33
C VAL A 30 -16.03 -8.47 -0.53
N ARG A 31 -15.21 -9.43 -0.95
CA ARG A 31 -13.78 -9.25 -1.16
C ARG A 31 -13.41 -9.53 -2.60
N GLY A 32 -12.62 -8.67 -3.21
CA GLY A 32 -12.31 -8.77 -4.63
C GLY A 32 -11.27 -7.76 -5.09
N LYS A 33 -10.96 -7.79 -6.38
CA LYS A 33 -10.38 -6.67 -7.12
C LYS A 33 -11.44 -5.59 -7.33
N PRO A 34 -11.05 -4.34 -7.63
CA PRO A 34 -12.01 -3.26 -7.85
C PRO A 34 -13.02 -3.59 -8.97
N SER A 35 -12.57 -4.18 -10.08
CA SER A 35 -13.42 -4.66 -11.18
C SER A 35 -14.46 -5.71 -10.74
N GLU A 36 -14.04 -6.74 -9.99
CA GLU A 36 -14.94 -7.78 -9.45
C GLU A 36 -16.02 -7.18 -8.54
N LEU A 37 -15.63 -6.22 -7.69
CA LEU A 37 -16.54 -5.55 -6.77
C LEU A 37 -17.51 -4.62 -7.51
N MET A 38 -17.05 -3.93 -8.56
CA MET A 38 -17.93 -3.14 -9.42
C MET A 38 -18.97 -4.00 -10.12
N GLU A 39 -18.61 -5.20 -10.57
CA GLU A 39 -19.57 -6.13 -11.17
C GLU A 39 -20.62 -6.60 -10.14
N HIS A 40 -20.18 -6.96 -8.93
CA HIS A 40 -21.08 -7.42 -7.85
C HIS A 40 -22.08 -6.33 -7.43
N PHE A 41 -21.58 -5.13 -7.15
CA PHE A 41 -22.41 -4.04 -6.66
C PHE A 41 -23.08 -3.23 -7.78
N GLY A 42 -22.65 -3.35 -9.04
CA GLY A 42 -23.13 -2.54 -10.18
C GLY A 42 -24.58 -2.83 -10.56
N LYS A 43 -25.08 -4.00 -10.18
CA LYS A 43 -26.42 -4.48 -10.46
C LYS A 43 -27.44 -4.09 -9.37
N ALA A 44 -27.00 -3.60 -8.21
CA ALA A 44 -27.85 -3.25 -7.07
C ALA A 44 -27.61 -1.81 -6.63
N SER A 45 -28.68 -1.06 -6.26
CA SER A 45 -28.49 0.25 -5.66
C SER A 45 -27.82 0.07 -4.28
N VAL A 46 -26.53 0.43 -4.18
CA VAL A 46 -25.81 0.37 -2.91
C VAL A 46 -26.36 1.47 -2.00
N ARG A 47 -26.93 1.09 -0.86
CA ARG A 47 -27.49 1.99 0.15
C ARG A 47 -26.90 1.65 1.52
N GLY A 48 -26.88 2.64 2.42
CA GLY A 48 -26.29 2.51 3.75
C GLY A 48 -24.84 3.00 3.80
N GLU A 49 -24.27 2.96 5.00
CA GLU A 49 -22.85 3.26 5.20
C GLU A 49 -21.99 2.12 4.67
N ILE A 50 -20.87 2.47 4.05
CA ILE A 50 -19.94 1.52 3.43
C ILE A 50 -18.57 1.70 4.06
N VAL A 51 -18.00 0.60 4.54
CA VAL A 51 -16.60 0.54 4.96
C VAL A 51 -15.81 -0.20 3.88
N MET A 52 -14.75 0.42 3.40
CA MET A 52 -13.85 -0.18 2.40
C MET A 52 -12.47 -0.37 3.02
N LEU A 53 -11.99 -1.61 3.03
CA LEU A 53 -10.63 -1.95 3.43
C LEU A 53 -9.80 -2.21 2.18
N ILE A 54 -8.72 -1.44 2.02
CA ILE A 54 -7.76 -1.60 0.92
C ILE A 54 -6.56 -2.35 1.48
N ALA A 55 -6.18 -3.47 0.85
CA ALA A 55 -5.00 -4.22 1.27
C ALA A 55 -3.75 -3.32 1.23
N LYS A 56 -2.74 -3.62 2.03
CA LYS A 56 -1.44 -2.94 1.92
C LYS A 56 -0.86 -3.16 0.51
N ARG A 57 -0.06 -2.22 0.01
CA ARG A 57 0.74 -2.47 -1.18
C ARG A 57 1.84 -3.44 -0.77
N GLU A 58 1.94 -4.58 -1.44
CA GLU A 58 3.18 -5.36 -1.40
C GLU A 58 4.17 -4.61 -2.28
N MET A 59 4.99 -3.78 -1.64
CA MET A 59 6.19 -3.28 -2.29
C MET A 59 7.21 -4.40 -2.18
N PRO A 60 7.81 -4.88 -3.29
CA PRO A 60 9.00 -5.71 -3.19
C PRO A 60 10.13 -4.80 -2.67
N THR A 61 10.17 -4.61 -1.35
CA THR A 61 11.23 -3.85 -0.68
C THR A 61 12.58 -4.51 -0.91
N GLU A 62 12.60 -5.80 -1.26
CA GLU A 62 13.79 -6.55 -1.68
C GLU A 62 14.33 -6.15 -3.07
N ASP A 63 13.49 -5.62 -3.96
CA ASP A 63 13.91 -5.25 -5.34
C ASP A 63 14.17 -3.74 -5.53
N LEU A 64 13.67 -2.88 -4.64
CA LEU A 64 13.91 -1.43 -4.71
C LEU A 64 15.40 -1.08 -4.59
N PRO A 65 16.02 -0.31 -5.49
CA PRO A 65 17.38 0.17 -5.27
C PRO A 65 17.53 0.82 -3.89
N LEU A 66 18.66 0.60 -3.22
CA LEU A 66 18.84 1.06 -1.84
C LEU A 66 18.62 2.56 -1.70
N ASP A 67 19.00 3.33 -2.71
CA ASP A 67 18.85 4.79 -2.74
C ASP A 67 17.38 5.21 -2.82
N GLU A 68 16.57 4.55 -3.65
CA GLU A 68 15.12 4.78 -3.75
C GLU A 68 14.42 4.42 -2.44
N LEU A 69 14.83 3.31 -1.81
CA LEU A 69 14.31 2.91 -0.50
C LEU A 69 14.68 3.94 0.58
N MET A 70 15.92 4.43 0.57
CA MET A 70 16.40 5.46 1.50
C MET A 70 15.66 6.79 1.33
N GLN A 71 15.37 7.18 0.08
CA GLN A 71 14.60 8.38 -0.24
C GLN A 71 13.15 8.24 0.22
N LEU A 72 12.50 7.11 -0.09
CA LEU A 72 11.14 6.78 0.37
C LEU A 72 11.03 6.85 1.90
N LEU A 73 11.99 6.28 2.62
CA LEU A 73 12.00 6.28 4.09
C LEU A 73 12.20 7.68 4.70
N GLN A 74 12.98 8.55 4.06
CA GLN A 74 13.24 9.90 4.56
C GLN A 74 12.14 10.89 4.16
N GLU A 75 11.74 10.91 2.89
CA GLU A 75 10.84 11.93 2.34
C GLU A 75 9.37 11.60 2.59
N LEU A 76 8.96 10.37 2.30
CA LEU A 76 7.55 9.98 2.39
C LEU A 76 7.18 9.52 3.80
N HIS A 77 8.13 8.92 4.53
CA HIS A 77 7.92 8.48 5.91
C HIS A 77 8.52 9.41 6.98
N GLY A 78 9.23 10.46 6.60
CA GLY A 78 9.78 11.47 7.52
C GLY A 78 10.82 10.93 8.49
N LEU A 79 11.44 9.78 8.21
CA LEU A 79 12.39 9.16 9.13
C LEU A 79 13.75 9.87 9.09
N PRO A 80 14.40 10.10 10.24
CA PRO A 80 15.76 10.61 10.26
C PRO A 80 16.72 9.61 9.61
N LEU A 81 17.79 10.10 8.98
CA LEU A 81 18.76 9.29 8.21
C LEU A 81 19.20 8.00 8.93
N LYS A 82 19.49 8.10 10.24
CA LYS A 82 19.93 6.97 11.06
C LYS A 82 18.87 5.87 11.18
N GLU A 83 17.60 6.25 11.28
CA GLU A 83 16.48 5.31 11.33
C GLU A 83 16.17 4.73 9.96
N ALA A 84 16.25 5.55 8.91
CA ALA A 84 16.13 5.09 7.53
C ALA A 84 17.20 4.02 7.19
N ILE A 85 18.48 4.27 7.54
CA ILE A 85 19.57 3.29 7.36
C ILE A 85 19.30 1.98 8.11
N LYS A 86 18.83 2.08 9.36
CA LYS A 86 18.51 0.89 10.17
C LYS A 86 17.40 0.07 9.53
N LEU A 87 16.33 0.73 9.08
CA LEU A 87 15.17 0.08 8.50
C LEU A 87 15.46 -0.48 7.10
N ALA A 88 16.20 0.25 6.27
CA ALA A 88 16.65 -0.22 4.96
C ALA A 88 17.54 -1.46 5.06
N ALA A 89 18.48 -1.50 6.02
CA ALA A 89 19.31 -2.68 6.28
C ALA A 89 18.47 -3.91 6.65
N GLN A 90 17.41 -3.73 7.44
CA GLN A 90 16.48 -4.81 7.82
C GLN A 90 15.64 -5.27 6.62
N LEU A 91 15.08 -4.34 5.85
CA LEU A 91 14.23 -4.63 4.69
C LEU A 91 15.00 -5.28 3.53
N LYS A 92 16.31 -5.00 3.41
CA LYS A 92 17.21 -5.58 2.41
C LYS A 92 17.99 -6.79 2.89
N ASN A 93 17.87 -7.15 4.17
CA ASN A 93 18.68 -8.16 4.82
C ASN A 93 20.20 -7.94 4.61
N MET A 94 20.64 -6.68 4.66
CA MET A 94 22.03 -6.25 4.46
C MET A 94 22.66 -5.81 5.78
N PRO A 95 23.99 -5.95 5.94
CA PRO A 95 24.68 -5.39 7.10
C PRO A 95 24.61 -3.85 7.09
N LYS A 96 24.36 -3.26 8.26
CA LYS A 96 24.24 -1.79 8.43
C LYS A 96 25.45 -1.02 7.91
N SER A 97 26.65 -1.59 8.02
CA SER A 97 27.88 -0.98 7.52
C SER A 97 27.92 -0.85 6.00
N ALA A 98 27.35 -1.82 5.26
CA ALA A 98 27.25 -1.75 3.81
C ALA A 98 26.24 -0.67 3.37
N VAL A 99 25.08 -0.61 4.03
CA VAL A 99 24.07 0.44 3.78
C VAL A 99 24.62 1.83 4.08
N TYR A 100 25.35 1.99 5.19
CA TYR A 100 25.97 3.26 5.56
C TYR A 100 27.02 3.72 4.55
N LYS A 101 27.87 2.80 4.07
CA LYS A 101 28.89 3.08 3.05
C LYS A 101 28.26 3.57 1.75
N GLN A 102 27.24 2.86 1.27
CA GLN A 102 26.53 3.22 0.04
C GLN A 102 25.81 4.57 0.17
N ALA A 103 25.13 4.80 1.30
CA ALA A 103 24.46 6.06 1.57
C ALA A 103 25.45 7.24 1.59
N HIS A 104 26.65 7.05 2.15
CA HIS A 104 27.65 8.11 2.22
C HIS A 104 28.35 8.37 0.88
N GLU A 105 28.54 7.34 0.05
CA GLU A 105 29.06 7.47 -1.32
C GLU A 105 28.09 8.27 -2.22
N ASN A 106 26.78 8.13 -2.02
CA ASN A 106 25.75 8.78 -2.84
C ASN A 106 25.32 10.18 -2.34
N LEU A 107 25.56 10.52 -1.07
CA LEU A 107 25.28 11.86 -0.48
C LEU A 107 26.40 12.89 -0.68
N CYS A 108 27.55 12.48 -1.24
CA CYS A 108 28.72 13.32 -1.51
C CYS A 108 28.88 13.72 -3.00
N LEU A 109 27.83 13.53 -3.81
CA LEU A 109 27.70 14.01 -5.19
C LEU A 109 26.52 15.00 -5.28
#